data_AF-A0A7L8SPZ6-F1
#
_entry.id   AF-A0A7L8SPZ6-F1
#
_cell.length_a   1.000
_cell.length_b   1.000
_cell.length_c   1.000
_cell.angle_alpha   90.00
_cell.angle_beta   90.00
_cell.angle_gamma   90.00
#
_symmetry.space_group_name_H-M   'P 1'
#
loop_
_entity.id
_entity.type
_entity.pdbx_description
1 polymer ?
#
loop_
_entity_poly.entity_id
_entity_poly.type
_entity_poly.pdbx_seq_one_letter_code
_entity_poly.pdbx_strand_id
1 'polypeptide(L)'
;MAVPADVRQLAQAAVGTRDNQGLAFAVVDKKSARVFIYGDNGRLQGASPVLLGLARGDESVPGVGERKMSDIRPEERTTPAGRFVSEPGINLQGEDIVWVDYDAAVSMHRVRTNNRAERRLERLASTDAEEHRISYGCINVPAPFYDIHVKPVFGKARGLIYVLPEGRPAREYFKFLPTD
;
A
#
# COMPACT_ATOMS: atom_id res chain seq x y z
N MET A 1 8.28 -2.93 -17.11
CA MET A 1 8.67 -3.92 -16.07
C MET A 1 7.56 -4.95 -15.94
N ALA A 2 7.91 -6.22 -15.79
CA ALA A 2 6.93 -7.28 -15.59
C ALA A 2 6.31 -7.19 -14.19
N VAL A 3 5.01 -7.46 -14.09
CA VAL A 3 4.32 -7.62 -12.80
C VAL A 3 4.83 -8.90 -12.12
N PRO A 4 5.25 -8.91 -10.84
CA PRO A 4 5.69 -10.12 -10.14
C PRO A 4 4.65 -11.25 -10.15
N ALA A 5 5.09 -12.51 -10.05
CA ALA A 5 4.20 -13.68 -10.11
C ALA A 5 3.12 -13.65 -9.01
N ASP A 6 3.52 -13.42 -7.75
CA ASP A 6 2.62 -13.33 -6.59
C ASP A 6 1.56 -12.24 -6.77
N VAL A 7 1.95 -11.08 -7.32
CA VAL A 7 1.03 -9.98 -7.62
C VAL A 7 0.02 -10.39 -8.69
N ARG A 8 0.47 -11.04 -9.78
CA ARG A 8 -0.44 -11.52 -10.83
C ARG A 8 -1.38 -12.58 -10.30
N GLN A 9 -0.88 -13.53 -9.52
CA GLN A 9 -1.68 -14.62 -8.95
C GLN A 9 -2.75 -14.07 -8.01
N LEU A 10 -2.39 -13.14 -7.12
CA LEU A 10 -3.36 -12.50 -6.23
C LEU A 10 -4.41 -11.71 -7.02
N ALA A 11 -4.01 -10.90 -8.01
CA ALA A 11 -4.94 -10.12 -8.81
C ALA A 11 -5.92 -11.02 -9.61
N GLN A 12 -5.42 -12.10 -10.20
CA GLN A 12 -6.23 -13.08 -10.92
C GLN A 12 -7.19 -13.81 -9.98
N ALA A 13 -6.71 -14.26 -8.82
CA ALA A 13 -7.55 -14.95 -7.83
C ALA A 13 -8.61 -14.02 -7.24
N ALA A 14 -8.28 -12.76 -6.95
CA ALA A 14 -9.22 -11.79 -6.40
C ALA A 14 -10.42 -11.55 -7.33
N VAL A 15 -10.19 -11.50 -8.64
CA VAL A 15 -11.26 -11.37 -9.64
C VAL A 15 -11.96 -12.70 -9.88
N GLY A 16 -11.22 -13.79 -10.07
CA GLY A 16 -11.77 -15.11 -10.37
C GLY A 16 -12.67 -15.66 -9.28
N THR A 17 -12.38 -15.35 -8.02
CA THR A 17 -13.20 -15.71 -6.85
C THR A 17 -14.22 -14.64 -6.46
N ARG A 18 -14.22 -13.48 -7.16
CA ARG A 18 -14.95 -12.25 -6.80
C ARG A 18 -14.67 -11.74 -5.40
N ASP A 19 -13.52 -12.04 -4.80
CA ASP A 19 -13.09 -11.42 -3.55
C ASP A 19 -13.01 -9.90 -3.68
N ASN A 20 -12.70 -9.39 -4.88
CA ASN A 20 -12.70 -7.95 -5.15
C ASN A 20 -14.10 -7.30 -5.16
N GLN A 21 -15.17 -8.10 -5.09
CA GLN A 21 -16.57 -7.66 -5.07
C GLN A 21 -16.97 -6.77 -6.27
N GLY A 22 -16.29 -6.93 -7.41
CA GLY A 22 -16.50 -6.07 -8.59
C GLY A 22 -15.97 -4.64 -8.43
N LEU A 23 -15.17 -4.37 -7.39
CA LEU A 23 -14.51 -3.10 -7.18
C LEU A 23 -13.12 -3.08 -7.82
N ALA A 24 -12.69 -1.90 -8.25
CA ALA A 24 -11.28 -1.65 -8.57
C ALA A 24 -10.42 -1.84 -7.31
N PHE A 25 -9.17 -2.26 -7.51
CA PHE A 25 -8.31 -2.62 -6.41
C PHE A 25 -6.83 -2.32 -6.67
N ALA A 26 -6.06 -2.17 -5.60
CA ALA A 26 -4.62 -2.06 -5.64
C ALA A 26 -3.99 -3.31 -5.03
N VAL A 27 -2.82 -3.71 -5.55
CA VAL A 27 -1.95 -4.70 -4.92
C VAL A 27 -0.63 -4.01 -4.56
N VAL A 28 -0.27 -4.02 -3.29
CA VAL A 28 1.01 -3.51 -2.76
C VAL A 28 1.91 -4.69 -2.50
N ASP A 29 3.02 -4.76 -3.24
CA ASP A 29 4.09 -5.73 -3.02
C ASP A 29 5.15 -5.12 -2.10
N LYS A 30 5.14 -5.56 -0.84
CA LYS A 30 6.09 -5.09 0.18
C LYS A 30 7.53 -5.51 -0.10
N LYS A 31 7.74 -6.65 -0.75
CA LYS A 31 9.09 -7.19 -1.02
C LYS A 31 9.80 -6.39 -2.09
N SER A 32 9.08 -5.95 -3.13
CA SER A 32 9.64 -5.11 -4.19
C SER A 32 9.40 -3.60 -4.00
N ALA A 33 8.69 -3.21 -2.94
CA ALA A 33 8.29 -1.83 -2.67
C ALA A 33 7.54 -1.19 -3.86
N ARG A 34 6.50 -1.87 -4.34
CA ARG A 34 5.70 -1.42 -5.50
C ARG A 34 4.20 -1.51 -5.24
N VAL A 35 3.46 -0.66 -5.95
CA VAL A 35 2.00 -0.75 -6.04
C VAL A 35 1.57 -0.96 -7.48
N PHE A 36 0.49 -1.72 -7.66
CA PHE A 36 -0.14 -2.04 -8.93
C PHE A 36 -1.63 -1.74 -8.82
N ILE A 37 -2.17 -0.91 -9.72
CA ILE A 37 -3.57 -0.48 -9.72
C ILE A 37 -4.31 -1.28 -10.79
N TYR A 38 -5.39 -1.93 -10.40
CA TYR A 38 -6.22 -2.77 -11.24
C TYR A 38 -7.63 -2.20 -11.32
N GLY A 39 -8.24 -2.31 -12.51
CA GLY A 39 -9.68 -2.14 -12.66
C GLY A 39 -10.47 -3.26 -11.96
N ASP A 40 -11.78 -3.10 -11.92
CA ASP A 40 -12.74 -4.10 -11.42
C ASP A 40 -12.60 -5.49 -12.06
N ASN A 41 -12.21 -5.53 -13.32
CA ASN A 41 -12.02 -6.74 -14.10
C ASN A 41 -10.59 -7.32 -14.04
N GLY A 42 -9.71 -6.77 -13.20
CA GLY A 42 -8.32 -7.23 -13.06
C GLY A 42 -7.38 -6.77 -14.18
N ARG A 43 -7.80 -5.81 -15.02
CA ARG A 43 -6.88 -5.18 -15.98
C ARG A 43 -5.96 -4.19 -15.25
N LEU A 44 -4.65 -4.36 -15.40
CA LEU A 44 -3.66 -3.43 -14.86
C LEU A 44 -3.81 -2.05 -15.52
N GLN A 45 -3.93 -1.00 -14.70
CA GLN A 45 -4.07 0.38 -15.11
C GLN A 45 -2.81 1.21 -14.87
N GLY A 46 -2.00 0.85 -13.87
CA GLY A 46 -0.76 1.54 -13.56
C GLY A 46 0.09 0.79 -12.53
N ALA A 47 1.40 1.05 -12.50
CA ALA A 47 2.29 0.55 -11.47
C ALA A 47 3.36 1.59 -11.11
N SER A 48 3.82 1.60 -9.85
CA SER A 48 4.81 2.57 -9.36
C SER A 48 5.66 2.01 -8.21
N PRO A 49 6.92 2.45 -8.03
CA PRO A 49 7.60 2.31 -6.74
C PRO A 49 6.84 3.06 -5.64
N VAL A 50 6.96 2.58 -4.40
CA VAL A 50 6.34 3.20 -3.22
C VAL A 50 7.29 3.20 -2.05
N LEU A 51 7.20 4.22 -1.19
CA LEU A 51 7.81 4.16 0.14
C LEU A 51 6.87 3.48 1.11
N LEU A 52 7.43 2.62 1.96
CA LEU A 52 6.71 1.82 2.94
C LEU A 52 7.21 2.10 4.35
N GLY A 53 6.54 1.49 5.32
CA GLY A 53 6.96 1.49 6.72
C GLY A 53 8.42 1.08 6.87
N LEU A 54 9.15 1.78 7.75
CA LEU A 54 10.57 1.55 7.99
C LEU A 54 10.87 0.10 8.39
N ALA A 55 10.03 -0.49 9.24
CA ALA A 55 10.21 -1.86 9.68
C ALA A 55 9.66 -2.86 8.65
N ARG A 56 10.32 -4.02 8.58
CA ARG A 56 9.74 -5.21 7.96
C ARG A 56 8.78 -5.88 8.93
N GLY A 57 7.74 -6.49 8.40
CA GLY A 57 6.77 -7.25 9.20
C GLY A 57 5.35 -6.98 8.76
N ASP A 58 4.47 -7.93 9.01
CA ASP A 58 3.13 -7.98 8.41
C ASP A 58 2.01 -7.44 9.30
N GLU A 59 2.29 -7.20 10.57
CA GLU A 59 1.30 -6.73 11.54
C GLU A 59 1.65 -5.33 12.03
N SER A 60 0.63 -4.54 12.35
CA SER A 60 0.76 -3.30 13.12
C SER A 60 0.74 -3.63 14.62
N VAL A 61 1.46 -2.84 15.42
CA VAL A 61 1.37 -2.98 16.88
C VAL A 61 0.02 -2.44 17.38
N PRO A 62 -0.65 -3.10 18.36
CA PRO A 62 -1.94 -2.64 18.86
C PRO A 62 -1.90 -1.18 19.32
N GLY A 63 -2.92 -0.40 18.93
CA GLY A 63 -3.05 1.01 19.30
C GLY A 63 -2.05 1.97 18.64
N VAL A 64 -1.27 1.52 17.64
CA VAL A 64 -0.26 2.38 16.98
C VAL A 64 -0.85 3.63 16.35
N GLY A 65 -2.08 3.54 15.81
CA GLY A 65 -2.75 4.68 15.17
C GLY A 65 -3.12 5.81 16.12
N GLU A 66 -3.21 5.54 17.43
CA GLU A 66 -3.55 6.53 18.47
C GLU A 66 -2.31 7.17 19.10
N ARG A 67 -1.13 6.62 18.85
CA ARG A 67 0.13 7.10 19.43
C ARG A 67 0.66 8.31 18.68
N LYS A 68 1.34 9.21 19.40
CA LYS A 68 2.09 10.30 18.77
C LYS A 68 3.20 9.71 17.92
N MET A 69 3.51 10.32 16.77
CA MET A 69 4.59 9.86 15.88
C MET A 69 5.94 9.78 16.60
N SER A 70 6.22 10.68 17.56
CA SER A 70 7.45 10.64 18.38
C SER A 70 7.60 9.38 19.21
N ASP A 71 6.48 8.74 19.54
CA ASP A 71 6.43 7.61 20.45
C ASP A 71 6.49 6.28 19.69
N ILE A 72 6.32 6.28 18.35
CA ILE A 72 6.36 5.08 17.51
C ILE A 72 7.82 4.73 17.20
N ARG A 73 8.28 3.62 17.78
CA ARG A 73 9.67 3.15 17.65
C ARG A 73 9.94 2.66 16.21
N PRO A 74 11.19 2.72 15.73
CA PRO A 74 11.54 2.27 14.38
C PRO A 74 11.00 0.89 14.00
N GLU A 75 11.08 -0.09 14.90
CA GLU A 75 10.61 -1.46 14.73
C GLU A 75 9.07 -1.60 14.67
N GLU A 76 8.33 -0.57 15.11
CA GLU A 76 6.86 -0.55 15.11
C GLU A 76 6.29 0.08 13.83
N ARG A 77 7.14 0.65 12.96
CA ARG A 77 6.74 1.38 11.75
C ARG A 77 6.52 0.43 10.58
N THR A 78 5.52 -0.43 10.67
CA THR A 78 5.20 -1.43 9.63
C THR A 78 4.10 -0.94 8.70
N THR A 79 4.16 -1.34 7.42
CA THR A 79 2.97 -1.33 6.56
C THR A 79 2.29 -2.70 6.72
N PRO A 80 1.08 -2.78 7.29
CA PRO A 80 0.43 -4.06 7.59
C PRO A 80 0.06 -4.80 6.29
N ALA A 81 0.20 -6.12 6.30
CA ALA A 81 -0.30 -6.98 5.23
C ALA A 81 -1.78 -7.27 5.44
N GLY A 82 -2.53 -7.51 4.37
CA GLY A 82 -3.94 -7.84 4.47
C GLY A 82 -4.79 -7.32 3.33
N ARG A 83 -6.11 -7.46 3.51
CA ARG A 83 -7.14 -7.00 2.58
C ARG A 83 -7.90 -5.87 3.26
N PHE A 84 -7.84 -4.69 2.67
CA PHE A 84 -8.42 -3.48 3.24
C PHE A 84 -9.47 -2.88 2.30
N VAL A 85 -10.57 -2.39 2.87
CA VAL A 85 -11.52 -1.54 2.13
C VAL A 85 -11.01 -0.12 2.24
N SER A 86 -10.66 0.49 1.10
CA SER A 86 -10.14 1.85 1.08
C SER A 86 -11.24 2.88 1.19
N GLU A 87 -10.90 4.02 1.77
CA GLU A 87 -11.81 5.16 1.87
C GLU A 87 -11.11 6.47 1.50
N PRO A 88 -11.80 7.38 0.78
CA PRO A 88 -11.27 8.71 0.53
C PRO A 88 -11.22 9.52 1.84
N GLY A 89 -10.15 10.29 2.01
CA GLY A 89 -9.97 11.13 3.19
C GLY A 89 -9.24 12.42 2.89
N ILE A 90 -9.29 13.34 3.86
CA ILE A 90 -8.50 14.57 3.87
C ILE A 90 -7.68 14.57 5.16
N ASN A 91 -6.37 14.79 5.05
CA ASN A 91 -5.51 14.89 6.22
C ASN A 91 -5.60 16.27 6.89
N LEU A 92 -4.93 16.43 8.04
CA LEU A 92 -4.93 17.69 8.80
C LEU A 92 -4.33 18.89 8.06
N GLN A 93 -3.59 18.66 6.96
CA GLN A 93 -3.04 19.72 6.10
C GLN A 93 -3.97 20.05 4.92
N GLY A 94 -5.14 19.42 4.82
CA GLY A 94 -6.11 19.65 3.75
C GLY A 94 -5.82 18.88 2.46
N GLU A 95 -4.85 17.96 2.45
CA GLU A 95 -4.55 17.16 1.25
C GLU A 95 -5.39 15.90 1.20
N ASP A 96 -5.81 15.52 -0.01
CA ASP A 96 -6.51 14.26 -0.24
C ASP A 96 -5.58 13.05 -0.08
N ILE A 97 -6.07 12.06 0.66
CA ILE A 97 -5.43 10.79 0.95
C ILE A 97 -6.42 9.65 0.73
N VAL A 98 -5.90 8.42 0.66
CA VAL A 98 -6.72 7.20 0.67
C VAL A 98 -6.41 6.44 1.94
N TRP A 99 -7.37 6.31 2.85
CA TRP A 99 -7.24 5.47 4.02
C TRP A 99 -7.15 4.00 3.60
N VAL A 100 -6.21 3.27 4.20
CA VAL A 100 -5.99 1.83 3.98
C VAL A 100 -6.37 1.08 5.24
N ASP A 101 -5.73 1.40 6.36
CA ASP A 101 -6.07 0.83 7.67
C ASP A 101 -6.27 1.99 8.65
N TYR A 102 -7.53 2.25 9.01
CA TYR A 102 -7.88 3.35 9.89
C TYR A 102 -7.36 3.15 11.31
N ASP A 103 -7.46 1.94 11.85
CA ASP A 103 -7.09 1.63 13.24
C ASP A 103 -5.56 1.76 13.43
N ALA A 104 -4.79 1.43 12.39
CA ALA A 104 -3.34 1.64 12.37
C ALA A 104 -2.92 3.05 11.88
N ALA A 105 -3.88 3.92 11.55
CA ALA A 105 -3.66 5.23 10.92
C ALA A 105 -2.78 5.18 9.65
N VAL A 106 -2.91 4.12 8.85
CA VAL A 106 -2.17 3.91 7.60
C VAL A 106 -2.99 4.40 6.41
N SER A 107 -2.38 5.25 5.59
CA SER A 107 -2.96 5.75 4.34
C SER A 107 -2.00 5.63 3.16
N MET A 108 -2.56 5.62 1.96
CA MET A 108 -1.83 5.83 0.71
C MET A 108 -1.94 7.30 0.30
N HIS A 109 -0.81 7.95 0.07
CA HIS A 109 -0.77 9.37 -0.28
C HIS A 109 0.46 9.75 -1.09
N ARG A 110 0.45 10.97 -1.64
CA ARG A 110 1.60 11.55 -2.35
C ARG A 110 2.82 11.62 -1.43
N VAL A 111 4.00 11.33 -1.97
CA VAL A 111 5.27 11.54 -1.26
C VAL A 111 5.41 13.00 -0.85
N ARG A 112 5.81 13.23 0.40
CA ARG A 112 6.07 14.57 0.96
C ARG A 112 7.57 14.83 1.00
N THR A 113 7.99 16.03 0.61
CA THR A 113 9.41 16.38 0.42
C THR A 113 9.86 17.56 1.28
N ASN A 114 9.08 17.90 2.31
CA ASN A 114 9.37 18.99 3.24
C ASN A 114 10.63 18.75 4.09
N ASN A 115 11.03 17.49 4.32
CA ASN A 115 12.28 17.13 4.98
C ASN A 115 13.30 16.60 3.97
N ARG A 116 14.26 17.45 3.57
CA ARG A 116 15.30 17.10 2.59
C ARG A 116 16.23 15.98 3.07
N ALA A 117 16.47 15.87 4.38
CA ALA A 117 17.36 14.84 4.94
C ALA A 117 16.83 13.41 4.72
N GLU A 118 15.51 13.26 4.54
CA GLU A 118 14.90 11.95 4.29
C GLU A 118 15.12 11.44 2.87
N ARG A 119 15.48 12.31 1.91
CA ARG A 119 15.82 11.95 0.52
C ARG A 119 14.74 11.07 -0.16
N ARG A 120 13.46 11.38 0.08
CA ARG A 120 12.33 10.52 -0.31
C ARG A 120 12.21 10.33 -1.83
N LEU A 121 12.57 11.34 -2.63
CA LEU A 121 12.51 11.22 -4.09
C LEU A 121 13.63 10.33 -4.61
N GLU A 122 14.83 10.45 -4.04
CA GLU A 122 15.98 9.60 -4.36
C GLU A 122 15.71 8.15 -3.96
N ARG A 123 15.11 7.93 -2.79
CA ARG A 123 14.65 6.60 -2.34
C ARG A 123 13.66 5.99 -3.34
N LEU A 124 12.64 6.74 -3.77
CA LEU A 124 11.67 6.28 -4.78
C LEU A 124 12.33 5.96 -6.13
N ALA A 125 13.39 6.68 -6.49
CA ALA A 125 14.14 6.46 -7.73
C ALA A 125 15.11 5.27 -7.64
N SER A 126 15.43 4.79 -6.43
CA SER A 126 16.32 3.66 -6.23
C SER A 126 15.73 2.36 -6.75
N THR A 127 16.60 1.50 -7.28
CA THR A 127 16.27 0.11 -7.63
C THR A 127 16.31 -0.83 -6.44
N ASP A 128 16.88 -0.41 -5.30
CA ASP A 128 16.94 -1.19 -4.07
C ASP A 128 15.66 -0.97 -3.25
N ALA A 129 14.86 -2.02 -3.09
CA ALA A 129 13.60 -1.97 -2.33
C ALA A 129 13.84 -1.64 -0.84
N GLU A 130 15.03 -1.89 -0.29
CA GLU A 130 15.33 -1.53 1.10
C GLU A 130 15.44 -0.01 1.28
N GLU A 131 15.88 0.72 0.27
CA GLU A 131 15.94 2.18 0.34
C GLU A 131 14.54 2.81 0.40
N HIS A 132 13.49 2.07 0.05
CA HIS A 132 12.10 2.53 0.06
C HIS A 132 11.46 2.44 1.46
N ARG A 133 12.17 1.90 2.46
CA ARG A 133 11.73 1.79 3.86
C ARG A 133 12.04 3.08 4.62
N ILE A 134 11.02 3.87 4.93
CA ILE A 134 11.21 5.15 5.65
C ILE A 134 9.97 5.67 6.37
N SER A 135 8.77 5.25 5.98
CA SER A 135 7.53 5.81 6.52
C SER A 135 7.20 5.25 7.90
N TYR A 136 6.16 5.79 8.53
CA TYR A 136 5.59 5.26 9.78
C TYR A 136 4.58 4.12 9.55
N GLY A 137 4.38 3.71 8.29
CA GLY A 137 3.43 2.68 7.88
C GLY A 137 2.67 3.06 6.60
N CYS A 138 2.43 4.35 6.38
CA CYS A 138 1.80 4.87 5.17
C CYS A 138 2.52 4.46 3.87
N ILE A 139 1.75 4.29 2.81
CA ILE A 139 2.24 3.98 1.46
C ILE A 139 2.42 5.30 0.72
N ASN A 140 3.65 5.69 0.40
CA ASN A 140 3.89 6.94 -0.31
C ASN A 140 4.19 6.67 -1.78
N VAL A 141 3.41 7.31 -2.66
CA VAL A 141 3.56 7.18 -4.12
C VAL A 141 4.06 8.49 -4.73
N PRO A 142 4.69 8.47 -5.92
CA PRO A 142 4.94 9.68 -6.68
C PRO A 142 3.65 10.48 -6.91
N ALA A 143 3.70 11.81 -6.76
CA ALA A 143 2.53 12.66 -6.93
C ALA A 143 1.81 12.47 -8.29
N PRO A 144 2.52 12.41 -9.45
CA PRO A 144 1.85 12.17 -10.74
C PRO A 144 1.13 10.82 -10.79
N PHE A 145 1.71 9.78 -10.18
CA PHE A 145 1.08 8.47 -10.14
C PHE A 145 -0.20 8.49 -9.28
N TYR A 146 -0.16 9.18 -8.15
CA TYR A 146 -1.33 9.35 -7.30
C TYR A 146 -2.46 10.05 -8.07
N ASP A 147 -2.16 11.16 -8.74
CA ASP A 147 -3.17 11.98 -9.41
C ASP A 147 -3.78 11.29 -10.63
N ILE A 148 -2.99 10.49 -11.35
CA ILE A 148 -3.43 9.79 -12.57
C ILE A 148 -4.14 8.46 -12.25
N HIS A 149 -3.69 7.72 -11.24
CA HIS A 149 -4.15 6.33 -11.02
C HIS A 149 -4.82 6.08 -9.66
N VAL A 150 -4.38 6.73 -8.58
CA VAL A 150 -4.90 6.45 -7.24
C VAL A 150 -6.14 7.29 -6.95
N LYS A 151 -6.04 8.61 -7.05
CA LYS A 151 -7.12 9.55 -6.76
C LYS A 151 -8.39 9.29 -7.57
N PRO A 152 -8.33 9.05 -8.90
CA PRO A 152 -9.55 8.83 -9.67
C PRO A 152 -10.32 7.57 -9.26
N VAL A 153 -9.62 6.57 -8.73
CA VAL A 153 -10.18 5.26 -8.37
C VAL A 153 -10.61 5.22 -6.91
N PHE A 154 -9.70 5.56 -5.99
CA PHE A 154 -9.88 5.39 -4.54
C PHE A 154 -10.16 6.71 -3.80
N GLY A 155 -9.94 7.86 -4.45
CA GLY A 155 -10.19 9.18 -3.87
C GLY A 155 -11.63 9.68 -4.01
N LYS A 156 -12.49 8.92 -4.68
CA LYS A 156 -13.91 9.28 -4.92
C LYS A 156 -14.90 8.20 -4.51
N ALA A 157 -14.44 6.96 -4.39
CA ALA A 157 -15.25 5.80 -4.06
C ALA A 157 -14.40 4.79 -3.29
N ARG A 158 -15.08 3.87 -2.60
CA ARG A 158 -14.41 2.74 -1.96
C ARG A 158 -13.82 1.81 -3.02
N GLY A 159 -12.66 1.25 -2.72
CA GLY A 159 -12.07 0.15 -3.45
C GLY A 159 -11.42 -0.84 -2.48
N LEU A 160 -10.59 -1.73 -3.01
CA LEU A 160 -9.84 -2.67 -2.18
C LEU A 160 -8.33 -2.44 -2.32
N ILE A 161 -7.61 -2.57 -1.22
CA ILE A 161 -6.15 -2.54 -1.20
C ILE A 161 -5.69 -3.86 -0.58
N TYR A 162 -5.03 -4.66 -1.40
CA TYR A 162 -4.38 -5.89 -0.97
C TYR A 162 -2.91 -5.58 -0.74
N VAL A 163 -2.42 -5.79 0.48
CA VAL A 163 -1.01 -5.64 0.82
C VAL A 163 -0.42 -7.03 1.01
N LEU A 164 0.46 -7.44 0.10
CA LEU A 164 1.12 -8.74 0.16
C LEU A 164 2.07 -8.83 1.36
N PRO A 165 2.05 -9.92 2.13
CA PRO A 165 2.95 -10.10 3.25
C PRO A 165 4.40 -10.36 2.81
N GLU A 166 5.33 -10.08 3.71
CA GLU A 166 6.76 -10.29 3.52
C GLU A 166 7.42 -11.21 4.55
N GLY A 167 6.79 -11.43 5.71
CA GLY A 167 7.26 -12.35 6.75
C GLY A 167 6.45 -13.64 6.82
N ARG A 168 5.20 -13.63 6.35
CA ARG A 168 4.28 -14.77 6.41
C ARG A 168 3.76 -15.20 5.02
N PRO A 169 3.34 -16.46 4.82
CA PRO A 169 2.74 -16.89 3.56
C PRO A 169 1.47 -16.12 3.18
N ALA A 170 1.32 -15.73 1.91
CA ALA A 170 0.17 -14.97 1.42
C ALA A 170 -1.20 -15.61 1.75
N ARG A 171 -1.29 -16.95 1.70
CA ARG A 171 -2.50 -17.73 2.05
C ARG A 171 -3.00 -17.55 3.49
N GLU A 172 -2.17 -17.00 4.37
CA GLU A 172 -2.60 -16.71 5.74
C GLU A 172 -3.49 -15.48 5.80
N TYR A 173 -3.26 -14.51 4.89
CA TYR A 173 -4.04 -13.28 4.74
C TYR A 173 -5.13 -13.40 3.68
N PHE A 174 -4.90 -14.21 2.64
CA PHE A 174 -5.78 -14.31 1.47
C PHE A 174 -6.25 -15.75 1.27
N LYS A 175 -7.33 -16.12 1.97
CA LYS A 175 -7.91 -17.48 1.93
C LYS A 175 -8.49 -17.88 0.58
N PHE A 176 -8.72 -16.92 -0.32
CA PHE A 176 -9.21 -17.13 -1.67
C PHE A 176 -8.09 -17.52 -2.67
N LEU A 177 -6.83 -17.53 -2.25
CA LEU A 177 -5.74 -18.05 -3.08
C LEU A 177 -5.89 -19.58 -3.23
N PRO A 178 -5.63 -20.14 -4.43
CA PRO A 178 -5.73 -21.58 -4.65
C PRO A 178 -4.76 -22.35 -3.75
N THR A 179 -5.18 -23.54 -3.33
CA THR A 179 -4.29 -24.55 -2.77
C THR A 179 -3.55 -25.23 -3.91
N ASP A 180 -2.22 -25.37 -3.78
CA ASP A 180 -1.39 -26.15 -4.70
C ASP A 180 -1.89 -27.60 -4.85
#